data_AF-A0A351L499-F1
#
_entry.id   AF-A0A351L499-F1
#
_cell.length_a   1.000
_cell.length_b   1.000
_cell.length_c   1.000
_cell.angle_alpha   90.00
_cell.angle_beta   90.00
_cell.angle_gamma   90.00
#
_symmetry.space_group_name_H-M   'P 1'
#
loop_
_entity.id
_entity.type
_entity.pdbx_description
1 polymer ?
#
loop_
_entity_poly.entity_id
_entity_poly.type
_entity_poly.pdbx_seq_one_letter_code
_entity_poly.pdbx_strand_id
1 'polypeptide(L)'
;QPWDQFPRSIEWHPMLYKACGNTSCIVGEMREVLSFAQRRTEIKPALAGVWGKSIRNRPPLEVQMQAIRQFAPRITTVSHFAFSWQEPALDRERKFCRL
;
A
#
# COMPACT_ATOMS: atom_id res chain seq x y z
N GLN A 1 5.91 -11.97 -4.19
CA GLN A 1 6.08 -11.39 -5.54
C GLN A 1 7.45 -11.84 -6.05
N PRO A 2 7.63 -12.24 -7.33
CA PRO A 2 8.86 -12.88 -7.84
C PRO A 2 9.95 -11.86 -8.15
N TRP A 3 10.44 -11.19 -7.11
CA TRP A 3 11.41 -10.10 -7.21
C TRP A 3 12.76 -10.51 -7.82
N ASP A 4 13.10 -11.79 -7.69
CA ASP A 4 14.29 -12.43 -8.24
C ASP A 4 14.26 -12.59 -9.76
N GLN A 5 13.10 -12.44 -10.40
CA GLN A 5 12.93 -12.61 -11.84
C GLN A 5 13.09 -11.31 -12.64
N PHE A 6 13.20 -10.17 -11.98
CA PHE A 6 13.29 -8.87 -12.65
C PHE A 6 14.71 -8.29 -12.63
N PRO A 7 15.09 -7.51 -13.66
CA PRO A 7 16.34 -6.76 -13.63
C PRO A 7 16.44 -5.87 -12.40
N ARG A 8 17.63 -5.77 -11.82
CA ARG A 8 17.88 -5.01 -10.58
C ARG A 8 17.63 -3.51 -10.71
N SER A 9 17.53 -3.00 -11.93
CA SER A 9 17.27 -1.59 -12.26
C SER A 9 15.80 -1.22 -12.31
N ILE A 10 14.86 -2.16 -12.14
CA ILE A 10 13.43 -1.86 -12.22
C ILE A 10 12.92 -1.26 -10.90
N GLU A 11 11.98 -0.32 -11.02
CA GLU A 11 11.21 0.18 -9.89
C GLU A 11 10.25 -0.91 -9.37
N TRP A 12 10.14 -1.03 -8.05
CA TRP A 12 9.26 -2.01 -7.42
C TRP A 12 7.98 -1.35 -6.94
N HIS A 13 6.84 -1.87 -7.38
CA HIS A 13 5.51 -1.41 -6.97
C HIS A 13 4.78 -2.50 -6.19
N PRO A 14 5.26 -2.87 -4.98
CA PRO A 14 4.66 -3.96 -4.23
C PRO A 14 3.23 -3.61 -3.83
N MET A 15 2.29 -4.48 -4.18
CA MET A 15 0.90 -4.42 -3.74
C MET A 15 0.79 -4.86 -2.27
N LEU A 16 0.65 -3.92 -1.34
CA LEU A 16 0.47 -4.18 0.09
C LEU A 16 -1.04 -4.13 0.43
N TYR A 17 -1.77 -5.21 0.16
CA TYR A 17 -3.25 -5.21 0.16
C TYR A 17 -3.88 -6.08 1.26
N LYS A 18 -3.08 -6.74 2.11
CA LYS A 18 -3.61 -7.59 3.18
C LYS A 18 -4.52 -6.80 4.13
N ALA A 19 -5.64 -7.41 4.49
CA ALA A 19 -6.63 -6.85 5.42
C ALA A 19 -6.57 -7.60 6.75
N CYS A 20 -6.28 -6.91 7.85
CA CYS A 20 -6.21 -7.52 9.19
C CYS A 20 -6.68 -6.63 10.34
N GLY A 21 -7.50 -5.63 10.05
CA GLY A 21 -8.12 -4.74 11.04
C GLY A 21 -7.18 -3.68 11.64
N ASN A 22 -5.87 -3.84 11.48
CA ASN A 22 -4.84 -2.89 11.87
C ASN A 22 -3.72 -2.83 10.81
N THR A 23 -2.66 -2.07 11.07
CA THR A 23 -1.56 -1.86 10.11
C THR A 23 -0.46 -2.93 10.15
N SER A 24 -0.58 -3.93 11.01
CA SER A 24 0.48 -4.94 11.20
C SER A 24 0.79 -5.73 9.94
N CYS A 25 -0.22 -6.07 9.14
CA CYS A 25 -0.01 -6.82 7.90
C CYS A 25 0.64 -5.97 6.81
N ILE A 26 0.27 -4.70 6.71
CA ILE A 26 0.89 -3.76 5.76
C ILE A 26 2.38 -3.60 6.09
N VAL A 27 2.70 -3.41 7.38
CA VAL A 27 4.09 -3.35 7.86
C VAL A 27 4.82 -4.69 7.64
N GLY A 28 4.13 -5.81 7.85
CA GLY A 28 4.66 -7.15 7.59
C GLY A 28 5.02 -7.37 6.13
N GLU A 29 4.12 -7.03 5.20
CA GLU A 29 4.38 -7.10 3.76
C GLU A 29 5.52 -6.15 3.35
N MET A 30 5.55 -4.95 3.91
CA MET A 30 6.66 -4.02 3.67
C MET A 30 8.00 -4.59 4.15
N ARG A 31 8.03 -5.22 5.33
CA ARG A 31 9.24 -5.88 5.86
C ARG A 31 9.72 -6.99 4.93
N GLU A 32 8.80 -7.81 4.44
CA GLU A 32 9.11 -8.89 3.50
C GLU A 32 9.71 -8.32 2.21
N VAL A 33 9.10 -7.29 1.61
CA VAL A 33 9.65 -6.61 0.42
C VAL A 33 11.05 -6.08 0.68
N LEU A 34 11.27 -5.42 1.83
CA LEU A 34 12.58 -4.87 2.19
C LEU A 34 13.65 -5.95 2.40
N SER A 35 13.26 -7.17 2.76
CA SER A 35 14.19 -8.30 2.92
C SER A 35 14.74 -8.80 1.57
N PHE A 36 13.99 -8.63 0.48
CA PHE A 36 14.43 -8.95 -0.88
C PHE A 36 15.10 -7.75 -1.58
N ALA A 37 14.78 -6.54 -1.17
CA ALA A 37 15.25 -5.32 -1.83
C ALA A 37 16.74 -5.04 -1.58
N GLN A 38 17.45 -4.67 -2.64
CA GLN A 38 18.83 -4.19 -2.54
C GLN A 38 18.86 -2.72 -2.11
N ARG A 39 20.02 -2.22 -1.64
CA ARG A 39 20.17 -0.85 -1.11
C ARG A 39 19.74 0.26 -2.08
N ARG A 40 19.79 0.02 -3.40
CA ARG A 40 19.45 0.99 -4.45
C ARG A 40 18.11 0.72 -5.14
N THR A 41 17.36 -0.29 -4.71
CA THR A 41 16.06 -0.60 -5.30
C THR A 41 15.08 0.53 -4.94
N GLU A 42 14.48 1.15 -5.95
CA GLU A 42 13.42 2.13 -5.78
C GLU A 42 12.11 1.40 -5.52
N ILE A 43 11.45 1.71 -4.40
CA ILE A 43 10.24 0.99 -3.94
C ILE A 43 9.12 2.01 -3.76
N LYS A 44 8.03 1.81 -4.49
CA LYS A 44 6.82 2.65 -4.54
C LYS A 44 5.60 1.77 -4.20
N PRO A 45 5.40 1.39 -2.92
CA PRO A 45 4.33 0.48 -2.54
C PRO A 45 2.96 1.00 -2.96
N ALA A 46 2.13 0.10 -3.47
CA ALA A 46 0.74 0.36 -3.77
C ALA A 46 -0.12 -0.06 -2.58
N LEU A 47 -0.96 0.84 -2.09
CA LEU A 47 -1.89 0.60 -0.99
C LEU A 47 -3.32 0.52 -1.47
N ALA A 48 -4.09 -0.38 -0.86
CA ALA A 48 -5.53 -0.47 -1.04
C ALA A 48 -6.24 0.12 0.19
N GLY A 49 -7.27 0.91 -0.04
CA GLY A 49 -8.06 1.50 1.03
C GLY A 49 -8.78 2.76 0.58
N VAL A 50 -9.48 3.38 1.52
CA VAL A 50 -10.12 4.69 1.32
C VAL A 50 -9.67 5.60 2.45
N TRP A 51 -9.61 6.89 2.16
CA TRP A 51 -9.27 7.90 3.15
C TRP A 51 -10.33 7.98 4.24
N GLY A 52 -9.91 8.15 5.49
CA GLY A 52 -10.79 8.46 6.62
C GLY A 52 -11.71 7.33 7.10
N LYS A 53 -11.73 6.17 6.43
CA LYS A 53 -12.59 5.05 6.82
C LYS A 53 -11.93 3.70 6.63
N SER A 54 -12.24 2.79 7.55
CA SER A 54 -11.92 1.38 7.41
C SER A 54 -12.94 0.70 6.48
N ILE A 55 -12.47 -0.17 5.59
CA ILE A 55 -13.34 -0.98 4.72
C ILE A 55 -12.86 -2.42 4.74
N ARG A 56 -13.76 -3.36 5.04
CA ARG A 56 -13.47 -4.81 4.98
C ARG A 56 -12.16 -5.17 5.69
N ASN A 57 -12.02 -4.73 6.94
CA ASN A 57 -10.82 -4.93 7.75
C ASN A 57 -9.52 -4.31 7.19
N ARG A 58 -9.61 -3.35 6.26
CA ARG A 58 -8.49 -2.49 5.89
C ARG A 58 -8.57 -1.19 6.69
N PRO A 59 -7.50 -0.78 7.38
CA PRO A 59 -7.44 0.53 8.02
C PRO A 59 -7.59 1.68 7.01
N PRO A 60 -7.91 2.91 7.48
CA PRO A 60 -7.91 4.09 6.63
C PRO A 60 -6.57 4.27 5.92
N LEU A 61 -6.61 4.80 4.69
CA LEU A 61 -5.44 4.91 3.83
C LEU A 61 -4.30 5.71 4.48
N GLU A 62 -4.61 6.82 5.14
CA GLU A 62 -3.67 7.69 5.84
C GLU A 62 -3.00 6.98 7.03
N VAL A 63 -3.71 6.09 7.71
CA VAL A 63 -3.18 5.30 8.83
C VAL A 63 -2.18 4.27 8.30
N GLN A 64 -2.46 3.65 7.15
CA GLN A 64 -1.52 2.75 6.48
C GLN A 64 -0.25 3.50 6.03
N MET A 65 -0.40 4.68 5.43
CA MET A 65 0.73 5.53 5.01
C MET A 65 1.61 5.94 6.20
N GLN A 66 1.00 6.34 7.31
CA GLN A 66 1.72 6.71 8.53
C GLN A 66 2.51 5.53 9.10
N ALA A 67 1.92 4.33 9.13
CA ALA A 67 2.59 3.12 9.62
C ALA A 67 3.82 2.76 8.76
N ILE A 68 3.71 2.86 7.43
CA ILE A 68 4.87 2.66 6.54
C ILE A 68 5.93 3.72 6.78
N ARG A 69 5.55 5.00 6.91
CA ARG A 69 6.50 6.08 7.17
C ARG A 69 7.26 5.89 8.48
N GLN A 70 6.60 5.40 9.53
CA GLN A 70 7.23 5.10 10.82
C GLN A 70 8.16 3.88 10.73
N PHE A 71 7.74 2.82 10.03
CA PHE A 71 8.50 1.57 9.92
C PHE A 71 9.69 1.67 8.96
N ALA A 72 9.50 2.32 7.82
CA ALA A 72 10.48 2.44 6.74
C ALA A 72 10.58 3.90 6.24
N PRO A 73 11.22 4.80 7.01
CA PRO A 73 11.32 6.23 6.67
C PRO A 73 11.97 6.53 5.31
N ARG A 74 12.77 5.59 4.79
CA ARG A 74 13.40 5.67 3.45
C ARG A 74 12.39 5.57 2.30
N ILE A 75 11.17 5.11 2.57
CA ILE A 75 10.09 5.01 1.60
C ILE A 75 9.35 6.34 1.58
N THR A 76 9.69 7.16 0.60
CA THR A 76 9.16 8.53 0.46
C THR A 76 7.99 8.62 -0.51
N THR A 77 7.63 7.51 -1.15
CA THR A 77 6.58 7.43 -2.15
C THR A 77 5.61 6.32 -1.81
N VAL A 78 4.33 6.56 -2.03
CA VAL A 78 3.26 5.56 -1.99
C VAL A 78 2.39 5.77 -3.22
N SER A 79 1.89 4.68 -3.79
CA SER A 79 0.84 4.72 -4.81
C SER A 79 -0.46 4.18 -4.21
N HIS A 80 -1.59 4.59 -4.79
CA HIS A 80 -2.90 4.12 -4.37
C HIS A 80 -3.52 3.27 -5.46
N PHE A 81 -4.06 2.12 -5.08
CA PHE A 81 -4.82 1.27 -5.98
C PHE A 81 -6.28 1.25 -5.56
N ALA A 82 -7.14 1.61 -6.51
CA ALA A 82 -8.58 1.60 -6.33
C ALA A 82 -9.19 0.42 -7.08
N PHE A 83 -10.06 -0.32 -6.42
CA PHE A 83 -10.82 -1.43 -7.03
C PHE A 83 -12.00 -0.91 -7.89
N SER A 84 -11.97 0.34 -8.35
CA SER A 84 -13.08 1.06 -8.99
C SER A 84 -13.80 0.30 -10.10
N TRP A 85 -13.06 -0.50 -10.88
CA TRP A 85 -13.61 -1.27 -11.98
C TRP A 85 -14.25 -2.60 -11.55
N GLN A 86 -13.78 -3.21 -10.46
CA GLN A 86 -14.35 -4.44 -9.88
C GLN A 86 -15.46 -4.14 -8.87
N GLU A 87 -15.34 -2.99 -8.18
CA GLU A 87 -16.16 -2.61 -7.04
C GLU A 87 -16.67 -1.16 -7.18
N PRO A 88 -17.43 -0.85 -8.25
CA PRO A 88 -17.84 0.52 -8.55
C PRO A 88 -18.71 1.14 -7.44
N ALA A 89 -19.36 0.33 -6.61
CA ALA A 89 -20.13 0.82 -5.46
C ALA A 89 -19.25 1.43 -4.36
N LEU A 90 -18.12 0.78 -4.01
CA LEU A 90 -17.17 1.31 -3.02
C LEU A 90 -16.52 2.61 -3.50
N ASP A 91 -16.34 2.75 -4.81
CA ASP A 91 -15.72 3.92 -5.41
C ASP A 91 -16.73 5.08 -5.59
N ARG A 92 -18.03 4.78 -5.79
CA ARG A 92 -19.10 5.81 -5.77
C ARG A 92 -19.21 6.51 -4.41
N GLU A 93 -18.93 5.83 -3.30
CA GLU A 93 -18.86 6.47 -1.99
C GLU A 93 -17.77 7.56 -1.91
N ARG A 94 -16.79 7.56 -2.82
CA ARG A 94 -15.74 8.59 -2.90
C ARG A 94 -16.15 9.83 -3.71
N LYS A 95 -17.30 9.81 -4.41
CA LYS A 95 -17.71 10.92 -5.28
C LYS A 95 -18.04 12.21 -4.53
N PHE A 96 -18.40 12.13 -3.26
CA PHE A 96 -18.84 13.28 -2.50
C PHE A 96 -17.85 13.59 -1.38
N CYS A 97 -16.99 14.60 -1.58
CA CYS A 97 -16.49 15.38 -0.47
C CYS A 97 -17.64 16.26 0.03
N ARG A 98 -18.08 16.06 1.28
CA ARG A 98 -18.71 17.15 2.03
C ARG A 98 -17.62 17.79 2.87
N LEU A 99 -17.22 19.00 2.47
CA LEU A 99 -16.43 19.91 3.29
C LEU A 99 -17.26 20.35 4.50
#